data_AF-A0A8C6TIU2-F1
#
_entry.id   AF-A0A8C6TIU2-F1
#
_cell.length_a   1.000
_cell.length_b   1.000
_cell.length_c   1.000
_cell.angle_alpha   90.00
_cell.angle_beta   90.00
_cell.angle_gamma   90.00
#
_symmetry.space_group_name_H-M   'P 1'
#
loop_
_entity.id
_entity.type
_entity.pdbx_description
1 polymer ?
#
loop_
_entity_poly.entity_id
_entity_poly.type
_entity_poly.pdbx_seq_one_letter_code
_entity_poly.pdbx_strand_id
1 'polypeptide(L)'
;WEFLLSFFYTVRYPQLVLLLAAAAVSALDASERSSIESTYELTKYLEYQLKEIKDVYLTYLGPPFNEKDFSPPRPNSTALTLPSAATRLELWHGLENQARLAQNQRAYSILLAAVRELARSTLCPSLKTSLLHFCTGLDGLLGSISALMTTLGYALPASS
;
A
#
# COMPACT_ATOMS: atom_id res chain seq x y z
N TRP A 1 26.43 -32.63 26.84
CA TRP A 1 24.98 -32.80 27.04
C TRP A 1 24.46 -32.40 28.43
N GLU A 2 25.31 -32.01 29.39
CA GLU A 2 24.84 -31.58 30.73
C GLU A 2 24.74 -30.05 30.95
N PHE A 3 25.22 -29.23 30.01
CA PHE A 3 25.17 -27.77 30.13
C PHE A 3 23.81 -27.14 29.81
N LEU A 4 22.91 -27.86 29.11
CA LEU A 4 21.57 -27.36 28.80
C LEU A 4 20.56 -27.61 29.93
N LEU A 5 20.77 -28.64 30.76
CA LEU A 5 19.83 -28.99 31.84
C LEU A 5 19.96 -28.08 33.08
N SER A 6 21.15 -27.52 33.35
CA SER A 6 21.35 -26.61 34.49
C SER A 6 20.75 -25.21 34.27
N PHE A 7 20.62 -24.77 33.01
CA PHE A 7 20.03 -23.47 32.69
C PHE A 7 18.53 -23.42 32.99
N PHE A 8 17.82 -24.54 32.86
CA PHE A 8 16.38 -24.63 33.13
C PHE A 8 16.04 -24.82 34.62
N TYR A 9 16.99 -25.23 35.48
CA TYR A 9 16.72 -25.53 36.89
C TYR A 9 16.78 -24.30 37.83
N THR A 10 17.36 -23.19 37.37
CA THR A 10 17.60 -21.98 38.20
C THR A 10 16.75 -20.78 37.79
N VAL A 11 15.79 -20.95 36.87
CA VAL A 11 14.86 -19.88 36.49
C VAL A 11 13.52 -20.19 37.15
N ARG A 12 13.17 -19.43 38.21
CA ARG A 12 11.86 -19.54 38.87
C ARG A 12 10.78 -19.39 37.79
N TYR A 13 9.78 -20.28 37.77
CA TYR A 13 8.62 -20.26 36.86
C TYR A 13 8.15 -18.84 36.41
N PRO A 14 7.99 -17.83 37.30
CA PRO A 14 7.64 -16.45 36.90
C PRO A 14 8.68 -15.73 36.02
N GLN A 15 9.98 -15.98 36.21
CA GLN A 15 11.05 -15.39 35.38
C GLN A 15 11.06 -16.00 33.98
N LEU A 16 10.75 -17.30 33.86
CA LEU A 16 10.67 -17.99 32.57
C LEU A 16 9.48 -17.49 31.75
N VAL A 17 8.34 -17.26 32.42
CA VAL A 17 7.16 -16.60 31.82
C VAL A 17 7.48 -15.16 31.39
N LEU A 18 8.22 -14.40 32.20
CA LEU A 18 8.61 -13.02 31.86
C LEU A 18 9.54 -12.97 30.64
N LEU A 19 10.50 -13.90 30.54
CA LEU A 19 11.41 -14.00 29.41
C LEU A 19 10.68 -14.42 28.13
N LEU A 20 9.73 -15.35 28.21
CA LEU A 20 8.88 -15.75 27.09
C LEU A 20 8.00 -14.58 26.63
N ALA A 21 7.41 -13.82 27.56
CA ALA A 21 6.63 -12.64 27.24
C ALA A 21 7.50 -11.56 26.57
N ALA A 22 8.70 -11.30 27.09
CA ALA A 22 9.64 -10.34 26.51
C ALA A 22 10.12 -10.77 25.11
N ALA A 23 10.39 -12.06 24.90
CA ALA A 23 10.75 -12.61 23.59
C ALA A 23 9.58 -12.53 22.59
N ALA A 24 8.35 -12.79 23.04
CA ALA A 24 7.15 -12.64 22.21
C ALA A 24 6.93 -11.18 21.80
N VAL A 25 7.06 -10.23 22.72
CA VAL A 25 6.99 -8.78 22.44
C VAL A 25 8.07 -8.38 21.43
N SER A 26 9.31 -8.81 21.65
CA SER A 26 10.42 -8.49 20.74
C SER A 26 10.22 -9.09 19.34
N ALA A 27 9.65 -10.29 19.24
CA ALA A 27 9.34 -10.94 17.97
C ALA A 27 8.18 -10.24 17.23
N LEU A 28 7.17 -9.77 17.96
CA LEU A 28 6.09 -8.94 17.41
C LEU A 28 6.64 -7.63 16.85
N ASP A 29 7.46 -6.92 17.62
CA ASP A 29 8.11 -5.67 17.18
C ASP A 29 8.99 -5.87 15.93
N ALA A 30 9.68 -7.00 15.82
CA ALA A 30 10.49 -7.33 14.64
C ALA A 30 9.62 -7.65 13.42
N SER A 31 8.52 -8.38 13.62
CA SER A 31 7.54 -8.70 12.58
C SER A 31 6.86 -7.44 12.05
N GLU A 32 6.48 -6.52 12.94
CA GLU A 32 5.90 -5.22 12.58
C GLU A 32 6.85 -4.38 11.74
N ARG A 33 8.12 -4.24 12.16
CA ARG A 33 9.12 -3.49 11.39
C ARG A 33 9.31 -4.06 9.98
N SER A 34 9.41 -5.38 9.86
CA SER A 34 9.51 -6.07 8.57
C SER A 34 8.26 -5.87 7.70
N SER A 35 7.07 -5.88 8.30
CA SER A 35 5.81 -5.65 7.60
C SER A 35 5.68 -4.20 7.10
N ILE A 36 6.11 -3.22 7.90
CA ILE A 36 6.14 -1.81 7.51
C ILE A 36 7.13 -1.60 6.36
N GLU A 37 8.33 -2.15 6.46
CA GLU A 37 9.38 -2.02 5.44
C GLU A 37 8.95 -2.65 4.11
N SER A 38 8.42 -3.87 4.14
CA SER A 38 7.91 -4.54 2.94
C SER A 38 6.72 -3.80 2.31
N THR A 39 5.81 -3.26 3.13
CA THR A 39 4.71 -2.42 2.63
C THR A 39 5.25 -1.15 1.96
N TYR A 40 6.25 -0.50 2.55
CA TYR A 40 6.89 0.68 1.99
C TYR A 40 7.61 0.39 0.66
N GLU A 41 8.42 -0.67 0.59
CA GLU A 41 9.09 -1.05 -0.66
C GLU A 41 8.09 -1.41 -1.77
N LEU A 42 6.95 -2.04 -1.41
CA LEU A 42 5.87 -2.25 -2.37
C LEU A 42 5.26 -0.93 -2.89
N THR A 43 5.09 0.09 -2.03
CA THR A 43 4.62 1.41 -2.51
C THR A 43 5.58 2.05 -3.51
N LYS A 44 6.90 1.96 -3.27
CA LYS A 44 7.92 2.48 -4.19
C LYS A 44 7.94 1.72 -5.51
N TYR A 45 7.84 0.38 -5.44
CA TYR A 45 7.75 -0.46 -6.63
C TYR A 45 6.55 -0.05 -7.49
N LEU A 46 5.38 0.16 -6.88
CA LEU A 46 4.17 0.61 -7.58
C LEU A 46 4.33 2.01 -8.15
N GLU A 47 4.99 2.93 -7.45
CA GLU A 47 5.29 4.26 -7.99
C GLU A 47 6.14 4.17 -9.27
N TYR A 48 7.16 3.31 -9.27
CA TYR A 48 7.98 3.05 -10.45
C TYR A 48 7.15 2.45 -11.60
N GLN A 49 6.36 1.40 -11.32
CA GLN A 49 5.49 0.77 -12.32
C GLN A 49 4.49 1.76 -12.93
N LEU A 50 3.93 2.67 -12.12
CA LEU A 50 2.99 3.68 -12.59
C LEU A 50 3.65 4.67 -13.56
N LYS A 51 4.91 5.04 -13.35
CA LYS A 51 5.67 5.90 -14.29
C LYS A 51 5.80 5.22 -15.65
N GLU A 52 6.20 3.95 -15.67
CA GLU A 52 6.30 3.16 -16.90
C GLU A 52 4.95 3.02 -17.62
N ILE A 53 3.88 2.72 -16.87
CA ILE A 53 2.51 2.60 -17.43
C ILE A 53 2.05 3.92 -18.03
N LYS A 54 2.37 5.05 -17.39
CA LYS A 54 2.02 6.39 -17.89
C LYS A 54 2.63 6.61 -19.27
N ASP A 55 3.90 6.27 -19.44
CA ASP A 55 4.61 6.51 -20.70
C ASP A 55 4.06 5.63 -21.83
N VAL A 56 3.73 4.36 -21.53
CA VAL A 56 3.02 3.47 -22.47
C VAL A 56 1.64 4.02 -22.82
N TYR A 57 0.89 4.51 -21.83
CA TYR A 57 -0.45 5.05 -22.03
C TYR A 57 -0.44 6.30 -22.92
N LEU A 58 0.43 7.26 -22.64
CA LEU A 58 0.55 8.48 -23.44
C LEU A 58 0.99 8.15 -24.87
N THR A 59 1.97 7.25 -25.02
CA THR A 59 2.40 6.77 -26.34
C THR A 59 1.25 6.13 -27.12
N TYR A 60 0.42 5.33 -26.45
CA TYR A 60 -0.76 4.71 -27.05
C TYR A 60 -1.82 5.73 -27.48
N LEU A 61 -2.03 6.79 -26.70
CA LEU A 61 -2.96 7.88 -27.08
C LEU A 61 -2.47 8.68 -28.29
N GLY A 62 -1.15 8.77 -28.50
CA GLY A 62 -0.54 9.53 -29.59
C GLY A 62 -0.73 11.05 -29.44
N PRO A 63 -0.41 11.83 -30.50
CA PRO A 63 -0.53 13.28 -30.45
C PRO A 63 -1.98 13.75 -30.22
N PRO A 64 -2.21 14.82 -29.42
CA PRO A 64 -1.20 15.64 -28.74
C PRO A 64 -0.75 15.07 -27.38
N PHE A 65 -1.33 13.96 -26.92
CA PHE A 65 -1.11 13.42 -25.56
C PHE A 65 0.30 12.94 -25.27
N ASN A 66 1.07 12.53 -26.29
CA ASN A 66 2.47 12.13 -26.16
C ASN A 66 3.48 13.26 -26.42
N GLU A 67 3.02 14.48 -26.67
CA GLU A 67 3.88 15.65 -26.86
C GLU A 67 4.30 16.24 -25.50
N LYS A 68 5.57 16.65 -25.37
CA LYS A 68 6.12 17.16 -24.11
C LYS A 68 5.52 18.49 -23.66
N ASP A 69 5.07 19.29 -24.63
CA ASP A 69 4.55 20.64 -24.41
C ASP A 69 3.02 20.65 -24.29
N PHE A 70 2.38 19.50 -24.47
CA PHE A 70 0.94 19.38 -24.34
C PHE A 70 0.52 19.46 -22.88
N SER A 71 -0.26 20.50 -22.58
CA SER A 71 -0.98 20.63 -21.31
C SER A 71 -2.46 20.39 -21.59
N PRO A 72 -3.07 19.28 -21.10
CA PRO A 72 -4.48 19.03 -21.34
C PRO A 72 -5.33 20.17 -20.72
N PRO A 73 -6.43 20.57 -21.38
CA PRO A 73 -7.34 21.55 -20.82
C PRO A 73 -7.80 21.05 -19.44
N ARG A 74 -7.64 21.86 -18.39
CA ARG A 74 -8.15 21.48 -17.07
C ARG A 74 -9.67 21.44 -17.18
N PRO A 75 -10.32 20.28 -16.99
CA PRO A 75 -11.77 20.25 -16.98
C PRO A 75 -12.25 21.19 -15.87
N ASN A 76 -13.22 22.04 -16.19
CA ASN A 76 -13.94 22.85 -15.21
C ASN A 76 -14.35 21.89 -14.08
N SER A 77 -13.99 22.17 -12.83
CA SER A 77 -13.95 21.20 -11.71
C SER A 77 -15.24 20.40 -11.45
N THR A 78 -16.35 20.73 -12.11
CA THR A 78 -17.64 20.05 -12.08
C THR A 78 -17.76 18.84 -13.02
N ALA A 79 -16.87 18.64 -14.00
CA ALA A 79 -17.06 17.62 -15.06
C ALA A 79 -16.47 16.23 -14.77
N LEU A 80 -15.55 16.10 -13.81
CA LEU A 80 -14.98 14.81 -13.41
C LEU A 80 -15.59 14.37 -12.07
N THR A 81 -16.69 13.62 -12.13
CA THR A 81 -17.29 12.90 -10.99
C THR A 81 -16.48 11.68 -10.54
N LEU A 82 -15.18 11.62 -10.88
CA LEU A 82 -14.33 10.53 -10.43
C LEU A 82 -14.07 10.70 -8.92
N PRO A 83 -14.28 9.67 -8.09
CA PRO A 83 -13.94 9.74 -6.68
C PRO A 83 -12.48 10.18 -6.52
N SER A 84 -12.24 11.27 -5.79
CA SER A 84 -10.88 11.70 -5.52
C SER A 84 -10.21 10.70 -4.58
N ALA A 85 -9.19 10.01 -5.10
CA ALA A 85 -8.21 9.29 -4.28
C ALA A 85 -7.22 10.26 -3.61
N ALA A 86 -7.08 11.48 -4.15
CA ALA A 86 -6.10 12.44 -3.70
C ALA A 86 -6.55 13.14 -2.42
N THR A 87 -5.63 13.17 -1.45
CA THR A 87 -5.70 14.03 -0.27
C THR A 87 -4.61 15.08 -0.40
N ARG A 88 -4.89 16.32 -0.02
CA ARG A 88 -3.86 17.37 0.00
C ARG A 88 -2.74 16.98 0.95
N LEU A 89 -1.50 17.14 0.51
CA LEU A 89 -0.32 16.69 1.24
C LEU A 89 -0.24 17.35 2.62
N GLU A 90 -0.53 18.64 2.73
CA GLU A 90 -0.49 19.35 4.01
C GLU A 90 -1.52 18.81 5.00
N LEU A 91 -2.72 18.48 4.52
CA LEU A 91 -3.78 17.89 5.35
C LEU A 91 -3.41 16.48 5.78
N TRP A 92 -2.87 15.66 4.88
CA TRP A 92 -2.44 14.30 5.18
C TRP A 92 -1.32 14.26 6.23
N HIS A 93 -0.35 15.19 6.15
CA HIS A 93 0.68 15.34 7.18
C HIS A 93 0.13 15.79 8.54
N GLY A 94 -1.01 16.47 8.58
CA GLY A 94 -1.65 16.84 9.85
C GLY A 94 -2.34 15.68 10.57
N LEU A 95 -2.56 14.55 9.89
CA LEU A 95 -3.30 13.41 10.45
C LEU A 95 -2.46 12.52 11.36
N GLU A 96 -3.16 11.85 12.29
CA GLU A 96 -2.61 10.74 13.07
C GLU A 96 -2.36 9.49 12.19
N ASN A 97 -1.51 8.58 12.66
CA ASN A 97 -1.12 7.39 11.90
C ASN A 97 -2.30 6.51 11.48
N GLN A 98 -3.28 6.31 12.36
CA GLN A 98 -4.50 5.56 12.03
C GLN A 98 -5.27 6.22 10.88
N ALA A 99 -5.47 7.54 10.95
CA ALA A 99 -6.19 8.29 9.92
C ALA A 99 -5.42 8.29 8.58
N ARG A 100 -4.09 8.38 8.61
CA ARG A 100 -3.25 8.25 7.41
C ARG A 100 -3.37 6.87 6.78
N LEU A 101 -3.32 5.79 7.57
CA LEU A 101 -3.47 4.42 7.07
C LEU A 101 -4.87 4.19 6.48
N ALA A 102 -5.92 4.65 7.15
CA ALA A 102 -7.29 4.55 6.64
C ALA A 102 -7.47 5.32 5.33
N GLN A 103 -6.88 6.51 5.23
CA GLN A 103 -6.92 7.32 4.02
C GLN A 103 -6.11 6.70 2.87
N ASN A 104 -4.96 6.11 3.17
CA ASN A 104 -4.17 5.37 2.19
C ASN A 104 -4.95 4.16 1.66
N GLN A 105 -5.57 3.39 2.56
CA GLN A 105 -6.41 2.25 2.17
C GLN A 105 -7.52 2.70 1.21
N ARG A 106 -8.24 3.79 1.55
CA ARG A 106 -9.29 4.36 0.69
C ARG A 106 -8.74 4.87 -0.64
N ALA A 107 -7.59 5.54 -0.63
CA ALA A 107 -6.99 6.08 -1.85
C ALA A 107 -6.57 4.97 -2.82
N TYR A 108 -5.91 3.92 -2.31
CA TYR A 108 -5.48 2.79 -3.13
C TYR A 108 -6.66 1.93 -3.62
N SER A 109 -7.76 1.84 -2.86
CA SER A 109 -8.97 1.12 -3.33
C SER A 109 -9.66 1.87 -4.47
N ILE A 110 -9.77 3.19 -4.38
CA ILE A 110 -10.28 4.04 -5.48
C ILE A 110 -9.37 3.93 -6.71
N LEU A 111 -8.04 4.01 -6.53
CA LEU A 111 -7.08 3.87 -7.62
C LEU A 111 -7.20 2.51 -8.30
N LEU A 112 -7.28 1.42 -7.53
CA LEU A 112 -7.45 0.07 -8.04
C LEU A 112 -8.72 -0.06 -8.89
N ALA A 113 -9.85 0.48 -8.42
CA ALA A 113 -11.09 0.47 -9.20
C ALA A 113 -10.94 1.22 -10.53
N ALA A 114 -10.32 2.40 -10.52
CA ALA A 114 -10.09 3.19 -11.73
C ALA A 114 -9.16 2.49 -12.73
N VAL A 115 -8.07 1.88 -12.25
CA VAL A 115 -7.11 1.14 -13.10
C VAL A 115 -7.77 -0.11 -13.69
N ARG A 116 -8.57 -0.85 -12.91
CA ARG A 116 -9.32 -2.02 -13.41
C ARG A 116 -10.29 -1.64 -14.52
N GLU A 117 -10.97 -0.51 -14.38
CA GLU A 117 -11.87 -0.02 -15.41
C GLU A 117 -11.09 0.38 -16.68
N LEU A 118 -9.96 1.07 -16.54
CA LEU A 118 -9.08 1.39 -17.67
C LEU A 118 -8.55 0.12 -18.37
N ALA A 119 -8.18 -0.91 -17.61
CA ALA A 119 -7.74 -2.19 -18.14
C ALA A 119 -8.86 -2.94 -18.89
N ARG A 120 -10.12 -2.74 -18.50
CA ARG A 120 -11.28 -3.26 -19.21
C ARG A 120 -11.58 -2.50 -20.50
N SER A 121 -11.42 -1.19 -20.49
CA SER A 121 -11.81 -0.33 -21.62
C SER A 121 -10.75 -0.21 -22.72
N THR A 122 -9.46 -0.38 -22.38
CA THR A 122 -8.37 -0.24 -23.34
C THR A 122 -8.35 -1.36 -24.39
N LEU A 123 -8.09 -0.99 -25.64
CA LEU A 123 -7.88 -1.92 -26.76
C LEU A 123 -6.40 -2.25 -26.99
N CYS A 124 -5.48 -1.60 -26.27
CA CYS A 124 -4.04 -1.82 -26.38
C CYS A 124 -3.59 -3.03 -25.54
N PRO A 125 -3.10 -4.13 -26.15
CA PRO A 125 -2.77 -5.35 -25.40
C PRO A 125 -1.60 -5.19 -24.42
N SER A 126 -0.56 -4.44 -24.80
CA SER A 126 0.61 -4.19 -23.94
C SER A 126 0.22 -3.38 -22.71
N LEU A 127 -0.54 -2.30 -22.92
CA LEU A 127 -1.08 -1.49 -21.84
C LEU A 127 -2.00 -2.29 -20.92
N LYS A 128 -2.90 -3.11 -21.48
CA LYS A 128 -3.79 -3.97 -20.71
C LYS A 128 -3.01 -4.89 -19.78
N THR A 129 -1.97 -5.54 -20.29
CA THR A 129 -1.10 -6.43 -19.50
C THR A 129 -0.46 -5.68 -18.33
N SER A 130 0.13 -4.50 -18.59
CA SER A 130 0.77 -3.70 -17.54
C SER A 130 -0.22 -3.20 -16.49
N LEU A 131 -1.43 -2.78 -16.90
CA LEU A 131 -2.47 -2.34 -15.97
C LEU A 131 -2.98 -3.48 -15.08
N LEU A 132 -3.17 -4.68 -15.64
CA LEU A 132 -3.57 -5.85 -14.84
C LEU A 132 -2.48 -6.26 -13.85
N HIS A 133 -1.21 -6.23 -14.27
CA HIS A 133 -0.08 -6.48 -13.37
C HIS A 133 -0.04 -5.46 -12.22
N PHE A 134 -0.25 -4.18 -12.53
CA PHE A 134 -0.35 -3.12 -11.54
C PHE A 134 -1.51 -3.32 -10.56
N CYS A 135 -2.67 -3.79 -11.04
CA CYS A 135 -3.80 -4.13 -10.17
C CYS A 135 -3.43 -5.19 -9.14
N THR A 136 -2.73 -6.25 -9.54
CA THR A 136 -2.27 -7.30 -8.60
C THR A 136 -1.37 -6.72 -7.51
N GLY A 137 -0.47 -5.79 -7.86
CA GLY A 137 0.38 -5.12 -6.88
C GLY A 137 -0.41 -4.20 -5.94
N LEU A 138 -1.43 -3.49 -6.43
CA LEU A 138 -2.36 -2.70 -5.61
C LEU A 138 -3.19 -3.56 -4.65
N ASP A 139 -3.69 -4.71 -5.11
CA ASP A 139 -4.37 -5.69 -4.24
C ASP A 139 -3.45 -6.15 -3.11
N GLY A 140 -2.19 -6.48 -3.43
CA GLY A 140 -1.17 -6.85 -2.45
C GLY A 140 -0.91 -5.74 -1.43
N LEU A 141 -0.79 -4.49 -1.90
CA LEU A 141 -0.59 -3.33 -1.03
C LEU A 141 -1.77 -3.11 -0.09
N LEU A 142 -3.00 -3.21 -0.59
CA LEU A 142 -4.21 -3.09 0.23
C LEU A 142 -4.27 -4.19 1.30
N GLY A 143 -3.87 -5.41 0.94
CA GLY A 143 -3.72 -6.51 1.89
C GLY A 143 -2.71 -6.20 2.99
N SER A 144 -1.51 -5.72 2.62
CA SER A 144 -0.46 -5.36 3.59
C SER A 144 -0.86 -4.20 4.51
N ILE A 145 -1.51 -3.15 3.98
CA ILE A 145 -2.03 -2.04 4.79
C ILE A 145 -3.09 -2.56 5.78
N SER A 146 -4.01 -3.42 5.31
CA SER A 146 -5.06 -3.98 6.16
C SER A 146 -4.49 -4.86 7.28
N ALA A 147 -3.46 -5.66 6.96
CA ALA A 147 -2.73 -6.45 7.94
C ALA A 147 -2.02 -5.55 8.97
N LEU A 148 -1.32 -4.50 8.53
CA LEU A 148 -0.70 -3.53 9.43
C LEU A 148 -1.71 -2.84 10.34
N MET A 149 -2.84 -2.39 9.79
CA MET A 149 -3.90 -1.78 10.59
C MET A 149 -4.41 -2.76 11.66
N THR A 150 -4.60 -4.03 11.31
CA THR A 150 -5.04 -5.07 12.25
C THR A 150 -4.02 -5.30 13.37
N THR A 151 -2.73 -5.44 13.02
CA THR A 151 -1.64 -5.65 13.98
C THR A 151 -1.52 -4.47 14.96
N LEU A 152 -1.67 -3.23 14.46
CA LEU A 152 -1.64 -2.01 15.26
C LEU A 152 -2.93 -1.75 16.05
N GLY A 153 -3.94 -2.62 15.95
CA GLY A 153 -5.23 -2.47 16.64
C GLY A 153 -6.14 -1.39 16.04
N TYR A 154 -5.87 -0.94 14.81
CA TYR A 154 -6.68 0.04 14.10
C TYR A 154 -7.89 -0.60 13.41
N ALA A 155 -9.04 0.06 13.50
CA ALA A 155 -10.24 -0.37 12.79
C ALA A 155 -10.06 -0.24 11.27
N LEU A 156 -10.40 -1.30 10.54
CA LEU A 156 -10.41 -1.26 9.07
C LEU A 156 -11.49 -0.30 8.57
N PRO A 157 -11.22 0.46 7.48
CA PRO A 157 -12.23 1.30 6.86
C PRO A 157 -13.37 0.43 6.35
N ALA A 158 -14.62 0.88 6.52
CA ALA A 158 -15.76 0.22 5.89
C ALA A 158 -15.56 0.22 4.36
N SER A 159 -15.81 -0.92 3.72
CA SER A 159 -15.87 -1.00 2.26
C SER A 159 -17.07 -0.18 1.79
N SER A 160 -16.81 1.00 1.24
CA SER A 160 -17.82 1.85 0.59
C SER A 160 -18.11 1.40 -0.82
#